data_AF-A0A517LYW1-F1
#
_entry.id   AF-A0A517LYW1-F1
#
_cell.length_a   1.000
_cell.length_b   1.000
_cell.length_c   1.000
_cell.angle_alpha   90.00
_cell.angle_beta   90.00
_cell.angle_gamma   90.00
#
_symmetry.space_group_name_H-M   'P 1'
#
loop_
_entity.id
_entity.type
_entity.pdbx_description
1 polymer ?
#
loop_
_entity_poly.entity_id
_entity_poly.type
_entity_poly.pdbx_seq_one_letter_code
_entity_poly.pdbx_strand_id
1 'polypeptide(L)'
;MKFASIAFLMILAAAVAPGLSADDTKPAEKTVSTFPNQVDCEGAYPHHLQGVCTDGDAIYWSFTTTLVKTDLDGEVITKIPVANHHGDLCVDEGKIYVAVNLGRFNDPQGNADSWVYVYDAADLKEVARHETQEVFHGAGGIGVYDGRFYVVGGLPSDIEVNYVYQYDADFTFVKKHIVASGQTLLGIQTATFAHDRWWFGCYGSPAETLVTDANFKMIGRYKFNCSLGIEKLPGGELLVASGRCVKGTGCTGRVTRAVPDATTGLKLIQTK
;
A
#
# COMPACT_ATOMS: atom_id res chain seq x y z
N MET A 1 26.32 -59.46 -40.21
CA MET A 1 25.62 -58.80 -39.10
C MET A 1 24.87 -57.59 -39.64
N LYS A 2 23.54 -57.67 -39.75
CA LYS A 2 22.67 -56.53 -40.05
C LYS A 2 21.55 -56.55 -39.03
N PHE A 3 21.52 -55.52 -38.19
CA PHE A 3 20.49 -55.29 -37.19
C PHE A 3 19.23 -54.72 -37.82
N ALA A 4 18.10 -55.07 -37.18
CA ALA A 4 16.74 -54.73 -37.52
C ALA A 4 16.46 -53.21 -37.46
N SER A 5 15.42 -52.78 -38.18
CA SER A 5 14.67 -51.57 -37.86
C SER A 5 13.18 -51.90 -37.82
N ILE A 6 12.62 -51.81 -36.62
CA ILE A 6 11.21 -51.94 -36.30
C ILE A 6 10.59 -50.56 -36.52
N ALA A 7 9.61 -50.47 -37.41
CA ALA A 7 8.81 -49.27 -37.61
C ALA A 7 7.76 -49.17 -36.49
N PHE A 8 7.83 -48.11 -35.68
CA PHE A 8 6.82 -47.79 -34.67
C PHE A 8 5.80 -46.82 -35.27
N LEU A 9 4.55 -47.26 -35.36
CA LEU A 9 3.42 -46.50 -35.86
C LEU A 9 2.92 -45.57 -34.73
N MET A 10 3.14 -44.25 -34.83
CA MET A 10 2.50 -43.28 -33.93
C MET A 10 1.11 -42.93 -34.44
N ILE A 11 0.10 -43.28 -33.65
CA ILE A 11 -1.29 -42.81 -33.81
C ILE A 11 -1.39 -41.47 -33.08
N LEU A 12 -1.54 -40.36 -33.81
CA LEU A 12 -1.90 -39.06 -33.23
C LEU A 12 -3.43 -39.04 -33.02
N ALA A 13 -3.86 -39.06 -31.76
CA ALA A 13 -5.24 -38.74 -31.40
C ALA A 13 -5.38 -37.22 -31.27
N ALA A 14 -6.06 -36.58 -32.21
CA ALA A 14 -6.47 -35.18 -32.08
C ALA A 14 -7.69 -35.10 -31.14
N ALA A 15 -7.48 -34.65 -29.91
CA ALA A 15 -8.57 -34.29 -29.01
C ALA A 15 -9.11 -32.91 -29.38
N VAL A 16 -10.32 -32.86 -29.91
CA VAL A 16 -11.06 -31.62 -30.15
C VAL A 16 -11.67 -31.18 -28.81
N ALA A 17 -11.15 -30.11 -28.22
CA ALA A 17 -11.74 -29.49 -27.03
C ALA A 17 -13.06 -28.79 -27.41
N PRO A 18 -14.13 -28.91 -26.59
CA PRO A 18 -15.37 -28.19 -26.81
C PRO A 18 -15.19 -26.69 -26.54
N GLY A 19 -15.82 -25.89 -27.41
CA GLY A 19 -15.61 -24.46 -27.55
C GLY A 19 -15.90 -23.63 -26.31
N LEU A 20 -15.06 -22.61 -26.12
CA LEU A 20 -15.34 -21.45 -25.29
C LEU A 20 -16.56 -20.71 -25.86
N SER A 21 -17.65 -20.69 -25.09
CA SER A 21 -18.75 -19.77 -25.32
C SER A 21 -18.27 -18.37 -24.96
N ALA A 22 -18.12 -17.52 -25.98
CA ALA A 22 -17.90 -16.10 -25.80
C ALA A 22 -19.24 -15.43 -25.51
N ASP A 23 -19.53 -15.16 -24.23
CA ASP A 23 -20.57 -14.21 -23.84
C ASP A 23 -20.26 -13.58 -22.46
N ASP A 24 -19.11 -12.93 -22.34
CA ASP A 24 -18.68 -12.16 -21.15
C ASP A 24 -18.40 -10.69 -21.51
N THR A 25 -19.31 -10.04 -22.24
CA THR A 25 -19.25 -8.58 -22.49
C THR A 25 -20.32 -7.82 -21.71
N LYS A 26 -20.61 -8.25 -20.48
CA LYS A 26 -21.32 -7.39 -19.52
C LYS A 26 -20.27 -6.63 -18.70
N PRO A 27 -20.19 -5.29 -18.79
CA PRO A 27 -19.33 -4.52 -17.89
C PRO A 27 -19.71 -4.87 -16.45
N ALA A 28 -18.73 -5.24 -15.64
CA ALA A 28 -18.94 -5.43 -14.21
C ALA A 28 -19.66 -4.19 -13.67
N GLU A 29 -20.84 -4.39 -13.09
CA GLU A 29 -21.61 -3.33 -12.45
C GLU A 29 -20.70 -2.72 -11.40
N LYS A 30 -20.34 -1.44 -11.56
CA LYS A 30 -19.52 -0.72 -10.57
C LYS A 30 -20.32 -0.69 -9.27
N THR A 31 -19.99 -1.59 -8.34
CA THR A 31 -20.46 -1.51 -6.97
C THR A 31 -20.04 -0.17 -6.41
N VAL A 32 -21.02 0.70 -6.19
CA VAL A 32 -20.80 2.01 -5.59
C VAL A 32 -20.35 1.77 -4.16
N SER A 33 -19.19 2.31 -3.79
CA SER A 33 -18.71 2.24 -2.41
C SER A 33 -19.74 2.85 -1.45
N THR A 34 -20.15 2.08 -0.44
CA THR A 34 -20.98 2.57 0.68
C THR A 34 -20.15 3.34 1.71
N PHE A 35 -18.83 3.45 1.49
CA PHE A 35 -17.93 4.12 2.40
C PHE A 35 -18.29 5.62 2.54
N PRO A 36 -18.32 6.17 3.76
CA PRO A 36 -18.67 7.58 3.97
C PRO A 36 -17.71 8.55 3.26
N ASN A 37 -18.20 9.73 2.88
CA ASN A 37 -17.35 10.73 2.20
C ASN A 37 -16.16 11.19 3.05
N GLN A 38 -16.34 11.23 4.37
CA GLN A 38 -15.32 11.60 5.33
C GLN A 38 -15.58 10.86 6.65
N VAL A 39 -14.51 10.37 7.28
CA VAL A 39 -14.57 9.72 8.59
C VAL A 39 -13.43 10.26 9.44
N ASP A 40 -13.74 10.68 10.67
CA ASP A 40 -12.75 11.08 11.67
C ASP A 40 -12.47 9.89 12.60
N CYS A 41 -11.21 9.55 12.79
CA CYS A 41 -10.82 8.52 13.76
C CYS A 41 -11.09 9.04 15.17
N GLU A 42 -11.89 8.32 15.96
CA GLU A 42 -12.20 8.71 17.32
C GLU A 42 -10.92 8.78 18.19
N GLY A 43 -10.79 9.89 18.90
CA GLY A 43 -9.73 10.13 19.88
C GLY A 43 -8.53 10.90 19.35
N ALA A 44 -7.51 11.01 20.20
CA ALA A 44 -6.22 11.61 19.87
C ALA A 44 -5.10 10.71 20.41
N TYR A 45 -4.06 10.54 19.62
CA TYR A 45 -3.02 9.55 19.84
C TYR A 45 -1.64 10.20 20.00
N PRO A 46 -0.70 9.56 20.71
CA PRO A 46 0.69 10.01 20.71
C PRO A 46 1.27 9.92 19.30
N HIS A 47 1.96 10.98 18.88
CA HIS A 47 2.61 11.09 17.57
C HIS A 47 1.62 11.00 16.38
N HIS A 48 2.09 11.36 15.18
CA HIS A 48 1.20 11.57 14.04
C HIS A 48 0.73 10.25 13.40
N LEU A 49 -0.34 10.36 12.61
CA LEU A 49 -0.79 9.31 11.71
C LEU A 49 0.28 9.05 10.65
N GLN A 50 0.45 7.80 10.25
CA GLN A 50 1.46 7.34 9.28
C GLN A 50 0.80 6.68 8.06
N GLY A 51 -0.32 6.00 8.26
CA GLY A 51 -1.06 5.35 7.19
C GLY A 51 -2.48 4.96 7.57
N VAL A 52 -3.25 4.59 6.56
CA VAL A 52 -4.58 3.99 6.71
C VAL A 52 -4.81 2.90 5.67
N CYS A 53 -5.55 1.86 6.05
CA CYS A 53 -6.16 0.93 5.09
C CYS A 53 -7.57 0.55 5.56
N THR A 54 -8.30 -0.20 4.71
CA THR A 54 -9.64 -0.70 5.03
C THR A 54 -9.89 -2.02 4.32
N ASP A 55 -10.59 -2.94 4.97
CA ASP A 55 -11.14 -4.16 4.36
C ASP A 55 -12.56 -3.96 3.80
N GLY A 56 -13.10 -2.74 3.90
CA GLY A 56 -14.47 -2.40 3.52
C GLY A 56 -15.47 -2.42 4.69
N ASP A 57 -15.14 -3.10 5.80
CA ASP A 57 -16.00 -3.20 6.99
C ASP A 57 -15.45 -2.36 8.16
N ALA A 58 -14.13 -2.20 8.24
CA ALA A 58 -13.44 -1.43 9.27
C ALA A 58 -12.35 -0.53 8.66
N ILE A 59 -11.91 0.47 9.44
CA ILE A 59 -10.77 1.31 9.09
C ILE A 59 -9.63 1.04 10.06
N TYR A 60 -8.43 0.84 9.51
CA TYR A 60 -7.22 0.60 10.26
C TYR A 60 -6.32 1.82 10.17
N TRP A 61 -5.91 2.34 11.32
CA TRP A 61 -5.14 3.57 11.43
C TRP A 61 -3.80 3.26 12.11
N SER A 62 -2.72 3.44 11.36
CA SER A 62 -1.37 3.31 11.90
C SER A 62 -0.88 4.68 12.33
N PHE A 63 -0.86 4.93 13.64
CA PHE A 63 -0.11 6.02 14.23
C PHE A 63 1.27 5.52 14.62
N THR A 64 2.23 6.42 14.70
CA THR A 64 3.64 6.10 14.97
C THR A 64 3.87 5.11 16.13
N THR A 65 3.01 5.11 17.16
CA THR A 65 3.09 4.20 18.31
C THR A 65 1.77 3.53 18.70
N THR A 66 0.71 3.67 17.87
CA THR A 66 -0.61 3.08 18.16
C THR A 66 -1.25 2.54 16.89
N LEU A 67 -1.71 1.29 16.90
CA LEU A 67 -2.57 0.74 15.85
C LEU A 67 -4.02 0.78 16.33
N VAL A 68 -4.91 1.34 15.53
CA VAL A 68 -6.33 1.54 15.87
C VAL A 68 -7.20 0.89 14.81
N LYS A 69 -8.26 0.21 15.23
CA LYS A 69 -9.36 -0.26 14.39
C LYS A 69 -10.62 0.51 14.76
N THR A 70 -11.27 1.11 13.78
CA THR A 70 -12.59 1.73 13.93
C THR A 70 -13.60 1.05 13.05
N ASP A 71 -14.89 1.29 13.30
CA ASP A 71 -15.92 1.09 12.30
C ASP A 71 -15.85 2.19 11.20
N LEU A 72 -16.82 2.19 10.30
CA LEU A 72 -16.92 3.17 9.22
C LEU A 72 -17.44 4.54 9.68
N ASP A 73 -18.02 4.66 10.87
CA ASP A 73 -18.39 5.95 11.47
C ASP A 73 -17.22 6.58 12.23
N GLY A 74 -16.14 5.82 12.43
CA GLY A 74 -14.90 6.25 13.07
C GLY A 74 -14.84 5.93 14.55
N GLU A 75 -15.82 5.20 15.10
CA GLU A 75 -15.84 4.79 16.50
C GLU A 75 -14.81 3.68 16.74
N VAL A 76 -14.04 3.79 17.82
CA VAL A 76 -12.98 2.82 18.14
C VAL A 76 -13.59 1.48 18.52
N ILE A 77 -13.28 0.44 17.73
CA ILE A 77 -13.58 -0.96 18.08
C ILE A 77 -12.49 -1.52 18.99
N THR A 78 -11.22 -1.34 18.60
CA THR A 78 -10.06 -1.77 19.39
C THR A 78 -8.81 -0.96 19.04
N LYS A 79 -7.85 -0.91 19.96
CA LYS A 79 -6.54 -0.30 19.73
C LYS A 79 -5.47 -0.94 20.60
N ILE A 80 -4.24 -0.95 20.11
CA ILE A 80 -3.09 -1.50 20.82
C ILE A 80 -1.88 -0.56 20.73
N PRO A 81 -1.01 -0.53 21.76
CA PRO A 81 0.31 0.05 21.61
C PRO A 81 1.13 -0.81 20.64
N VAL A 82 1.96 -0.17 19.82
CA VAL A 82 2.87 -0.84 18.89
C VAL A 82 4.28 -0.28 19.03
N ALA A 83 5.23 -0.89 18.31
CA ALA A 83 6.59 -0.36 18.24
C ALA A 83 6.57 1.08 17.68
N ASN A 84 7.63 1.83 17.98
CA ASN A 84 7.79 3.15 17.39
C ASN A 84 8.04 3.04 15.87
N HIS A 85 7.71 4.09 15.12
CA HIS A 85 7.84 4.15 13.66
C HIS A 85 7.04 3.07 12.92
N HIS A 86 5.83 2.77 13.41
CA HIS A 86 4.82 2.05 12.63
C HIS A 86 4.37 2.94 11.47
N GLY A 87 4.78 2.57 10.25
CA GLY A 87 4.53 3.29 9.01
C GLY A 87 3.14 3.02 8.41
N ASP A 88 3.03 3.19 7.10
CA ASP A 88 1.82 2.84 6.36
C ASP A 88 1.57 1.32 6.33
N LEU A 89 0.31 0.97 6.05
CA LEU A 89 -0.22 -0.37 6.18
C LEU A 89 -1.14 -0.71 5.02
N CYS A 90 -1.24 -1.99 4.69
CA CYS A 90 -2.24 -2.52 3.78
C CYS A 90 -2.97 -3.72 4.42
N VAL A 91 -4.12 -4.08 3.87
CA VAL A 91 -4.85 -5.28 4.26
C VAL A 91 -4.79 -6.31 3.13
N ASP A 92 -4.58 -7.57 3.49
CA ASP A 92 -4.67 -8.70 2.57
C ASP A 92 -5.12 -9.95 3.33
N GLU A 93 -6.05 -10.71 2.76
CA GLU A 93 -6.57 -11.97 3.33
C GLU A 93 -6.84 -11.95 4.85
N GLY A 94 -7.55 -10.92 5.34
CA GLY A 94 -7.94 -10.77 6.75
C GLY A 94 -6.78 -10.43 7.69
N LYS A 95 -5.64 -10.00 7.15
CA LYS A 95 -4.47 -9.57 7.92
C LYS A 95 -4.06 -8.17 7.54
N ILE A 96 -3.51 -7.45 8.52
CA ILE A 96 -2.95 -6.11 8.34
C ILE A 96 -1.44 -6.26 8.30
N TYR A 97 -0.82 -5.71 7.27
CA TYR A 97 0.63 -5.69 7.08
C TYR A 97 1.10 -4.25 7.25
N VAL A 98 2.01 -4.02 8.20
CA VAL A 98 2.50 -2.67 8.53
C VAL A 98 3.99 -2.60 8.25
N ALA A 99 4.43 -1.61 7.49
CA ALA A 99 5.85 -1.29 7.32
C ALA A 99 6.40 -0.69 8.62
N VAL A 100 7.51 -1.21 9.13
CA VAL A 100 8.10 -0.78 10.41
C VAL A 100 9.59 -0.56 10.24
N ASN A 101 10.12 0.53 10.78
CA ASN A 101 11.57 0.75 10.87
C ASN A 101 12.02 0.99 12.32
N LEU A 102 12.82 0.08 12.85
CA LEU A 102 13.37 0.15 14.21
C LEU A 102 14.78 0.79 14.23
N GLY A 103 15.36 1.07 13.06
CA GLY A 103 16.69 1.65 12.90
C GLY A 103 16.65 3.12 12.49
N ARG A 104 17.74 3.59 11.87
CA ARG A 104 17.86 4.99 11.43
C ARG A 104 17.21 5.18 10.07
N PHE A 105 16.04 5.84 10.07
CA PHE A 105 15.34 6.23 8.85
C PHE A 105 16.17 7.27 8.05
N ASN A 106 16.21 7.15 6.73
CA ASN A 106 16.97 8.02 5.82
C ASN A 106 18.48 8.12 6.07
N ASP A 107 19.06 7.15 6.77
CA ASP A 107 20.51 7.08 6.93
C ASP A 107 21.17 6.72 5.58
N PRO A 108 22.03 7.58 4.99
CA PRO A 108 22.67 7.30 3.69
C PRO A 108 23.58 6.07 3.70
N GLN A 109 24.02 5.61 4.87
CA GLN A 109 24.80 4.39 5.01
C GLN A 109 23.93 3.12 5.07
N GLY A 110 22.60 3.26 5.04
CA GLY A 110 21.67 2.13 5.04
C GLY A 110 21.50 1.48 6.42
N ASN A 111 21.61 2.25 7.51
CA ASN A 111 21.49 1.74 8.89
C ASN A 111 20.03 1.67 9.40
N ALA A 112 19.07 1.42 8.51
CA ALA A 112 17.71 1.10 8.90
C ALA A 112 17.64 -0.31 9.52
N ASP A 113 16.53 -0.60 10.18
CA ASP A 113 16.17 -1.94 10.61
C ASP A 113 14.71 -2.15 10.23
N SER A 114 14.51 -2.69 9.02
CA SER A 114 13.24 -2.64 8.31
C SER A 114 12.50 -3.97 8.41
N TRP A 115 11.21 -3.89 8.72
CA TRP A 115 10.34 -5.03 8.96
C TRP A 115 8.96 -4.83 8.34
N VAL A 116 8.24 -5.93 8.18
CA VAL A 116 6.78 -5.94 8.07
C VAL A 116 6.18 -6.70 9.23
N TYR A 117 5.33 -6.03 10.00
CA TYR A 117 4.60 -6.63 11.11
C TYR A 117 3.20 -7.02 10.63
N VAL A 118 2.74 -8.19 11.04
CA VAL A 118 1.45 -8.75 10.60
C VAL A 118 0.52 -8.87 11.80
N TYR A 119 -0.68 -8.34 11.65
CA TYR A 119 -1.73 -8.38 12.66
C TYR A 119 -2.98 -9.07 12.12
N ASP A 120 -3.68 -9.80 12.96
CA ASP A 120 -5.02 -10.29 12.66
C ASP A 120 -5.98 -9.09 12.59
N ALA A 121 -6.72 -8.96 11.48
CA ALA A 121 -7.58 -7.81 11.26
C ALA A 121 -8.83 -7.82 12.16
N ALA A 122 -9.18 -8.97 12.77
CA ALA A 122 -10.32 -9.08 13.66
C ALA A 122 -10.06 -8.40 15.01
N ASP A 123 -8.91 -8.66 15.63
CA ASP A 123 -8.60 -8.27 17.01
C ASP A 123 -7.29 -7.47 17.20
N LEU A 124 -6.54 -7.20 16.13
CA LEU A 124 -5.22 -6.56 16.12
C LEU A 124 -4.13 -7.36 16.84
N LYS A 125 -4.29 -8.66 17.06
CA LYS A 125 -3.22 -9.48 17.62
C LYS A 125 -2.09 -9.62 16.60
N GLU A 126 -0.86 -9.33 17.01
CA GLU A 126 0.32 -9.59 16.18
C GLU A 126 0.45 -11.11 15.95
N VAL A 127 0.55 -11.53 14.69
CA VAL A 127 0.61 -12.93 14.26
C VAL A 127 1.92 -13.31 13.58
N ALA A 128 2.65 -12.35 13.01
CA ALA A 128 3.94 -12.59 12.39
C ALA A 128 4.79 -11.32 12.28
N ARG A 129 6.08 -11.50 12.00
CA ARG A 129 7.03 -10.47 11.56
C ARG A 129 7.88 -11.01 10.43
N HIS A 130 8.16 -10.17 9.45
CA HIS A 130 9.04 -10.46 8.34
C HIS A 130 10.16 -9.43 8.28
N GLU A 131 11.39 -9.90 8.19
CA GLU A 131 12.54 -9.03 7.93
C GLU A 131 12.47 -8.52 6.49
N THR A 132 12.70 -7.23 6.27
CA THR A 132 12.75 -6.60 4.95
C THR A 132 13.98 -5.72 4.83
N GLN A 133 15.16 -6.30 5.11
CA GLN A 133 16.42 -5.56 5.23
C GLN A 133 16.91 -4.98 3.89
N GLU A 134 16.35 -5.43 2.77
CA GLU A 134 16.57 -4.80 1.47
C GLU A 134 16.02 -3.37 1.43
N VAL A 135 15.08 -3.01 2.31
CA VAL A 135 14.61 -1.63 2.49
C VAL A 135 15.56 -0.85 3.40
N PHE A 136 16.82 -0.76 2.98
CA PHE A 136 17.95 -0.33 3.82
C PHE A 136 17.92 1.16 4.25
N HIS A 137 17.05 1.99 3.66
CA HIS A 137 16.83 3.38 4.11
C HIS A 137 15.64 3.56 5.07
N GLY A 138 14.98 2.46 5.42
CA GLY A 138 13.86 2.43 6.35
C GLY A 138 12.55 2.20 5.64
N ALA A 139 11.82 1.15 6.02
CA ALA A 139 10.46 0.90 5.58
C ALA A 139 9.52 1.99 6.12
N GLY A 140 8.87 2.71 5.22
CA GLY A 140 7.93 3.79 5.51
C GLY A 140 6.48 3.44 5.16
N GLY A 141 6.28 2.60 4.15
CA GLY A 141 4.95 2.13 3.77
C GLY A 141 4.94 0.84 2.96
N ILE A 142 3.75 0.31 2.75
CA ILE A 142 3.55 -0.97 2.07
C ILE A 142 2.22 -0.95 1.29
N GLY A 143 2.25 -1.50 0.08
CA GLY A 143 1.05 -1.80 -0.70
C GLY A 143 1.03 -3.25 -1.16
N VAL A 144 -0.16 -3.75 -1.50
CA VAL A 144 -0.36 -5.08 -2.07
C VAL A 144 -0.94 -4.99 -3.47
N TYR A 145 -0.44 -5.81 -4.38
CA TYR A 145 -0.98 -5.94 -5.74
C TYR A 145 -0.61 -7.31 -6.32
N ASP A 146 -1.59 -7.98 -6.94
CA ASP A 146 -1.37 -9.25 -7.65
C ASP A 146 -0.70 -10.33 -6.78
N GLY A 147 -1.14 -10.44 -5.51
CA GLY A 147 -0.61 -11.39 -4.53
C GLY A 147 0.84 -11.12 -4.08
N ARG A 148 1.32 -9.89 -4.28
CA ARG A 148 2.69 -9.47 -3.94
C ARG A 148 2.69 -8.22 -3.09
N PHE A 149 3.69 -8.11 -2.25
CA PHE A 149 3.90 -6.96 -1.36
C PHE A 149 4.97 -6.03 -1.90
N TYR A 150 4.75 -4.74 -1.73
CA TYR A 150 5.61 -3.68 -2.25
C TYR A 150 5.91 -2.71 -1.12
N VAL A 151 7.10 -2.85 -0.53
CA VAL A 151 7.56 -2.00 0.56
C VAL A 151 8.30 -0.80 -0.02
N VAL A 152 8.02 0.37 0.54
CA VAL A 152 8.57 1.68 0.15
C VAL A 152 9.08 2.40 1.38
N GLY A 153 9.84 3.47 1.21
CA GLY A 153 10.34 4.20 2.37
C GLY A 153 11.39 5.23 2.04
N GLY A 154 12.41 5.26 2.90
CA GLY A 154 13.36 6.34 3.02
C GLY A 154 14.12 6.70 1.75
N LEU A 155 14.33 8.00 1.55
CA LEU A 155 15.19 8.60 0.55
C LEU A 155 16.17 9.60 1.18
N PRO A 156 17.45 9.22 1.35
CA PRO A 156 18.53 10.16 1.68
C PRO A 156 18.63 11.34 0.72
N SER A 157 19.12 12.48 1.24
CA SER A 157 19.11 13.77 0.53
C SER A 157 19.98 13.83 -0.74
N ASP A 158 20.96 12.93 -0.86
CA ASP A 158 21.88 12.81 -1.99
C ASP A 158 21.41 11.83 -3.07
N ILE A 159 20.21 11.25 -2.92
CA ILE A 159 19.65 10.27 -3.85
C ILE A 159 18.45 10.86 -4.60
N GLU A 160 18.46 10.77 -5.93
CA GLU A 160 17.46 11.39 -6.81
C GLU A 160 16.43 10.39 -7.38
N VAL A 161 16.31 9.20 -6.78
CA VAL A 161 15.35 8.16 -7.20
C VAL A 161 14.75 7.47 -5.98
N ASN A 162 13.44 7.20 -6.04
CA ASN A 162 12.79 6.36 -5.03
C ASN A 162 12.93 4.87 -5.38
N TYR A 163 12.87 4.01 -4.37
CA TYR A 163 12.90 2.57 -4.52
C TYR A 163 11.59 1.93 -4.09
N VAL A 164 11.19 0.88 -4.80
CA VAL A 164 10.08 0.00 -4.40
C VAL A 164 10.63 -1.42 -4.31
N TYR A 165 10.43 -2.07 -3.18
CA TYR A 165 10.96 -3.39 -2.89
C TYR A 165 9.84 -4.41 -2.94
N GLN A 166 9.92 -5.31 -3.92
CA GLN A 166 8.90 -6.31 -4.17
C GLN A 166 9.24 -7.60 -3.44
N TYR A 167 8.23 -8.15 -2.76
CA TYR A 167 8.26 -9.42 -2.06
C TYR A 167 7.11 -10.31 -2.57
N ASP A 168 7.28 -11.63 -2.47
CA ASP A 168 6.18 -12.57 -2.66
C ASP A 168 5.30 -12.70 -1.40
N ALA A 169 4.31 -13.59 -1.44
CA ALA A 169 3.36 -13.79 -0.34
C ALA A 169 4.01 -14.31 0.96
N ASP A 170 5.18 -14.96 0.87
CA ASP A 170 5.95 -15.44 2.01
C ASP A 170 6.98 -14.41 2.51
N PHE A 171 6.92 -13.18 1.98
CA PHE A 171 7.91 -12.12 2.19
C PHE A 171 9.34 -12.49 1.76
N THR A 172 9.50 -13.35 0.76
CA THR A 172 10.80 -13.54 0.10
C THR A 172 11.06 -12.40 -0.85
N PHE A 173 12.23 -11.76 -0.74
CA PHE A 173 12.61 -10.66 -1.62
C PHE A 173 12.69 -11.11 -3.08
N VAL A 174 11.98 -10.39 -3.96
CA VAL A 174 11.95 -10.66 -5.40
C VAL A 174 12.85 -9.67 -6.15
N LYS A 175 12.59 -8.37 -5.98
CA LYS A 175 13.26 -7.34 -6.79
C LYS A 175 13.14 -5.95 -6.17
N LYS A 176 14.22 -5.17 -6.31
CA LYS A 176 14.21 -3.71 -6.13
C LYS A 176 13.91 -3.03 -7.45
N HIS A 177 12.89 -2.20 -7.48
CA HIS A 177 12.51 -1.34 -8.59
C HIS A 177 12.97 0.08 -8.35
N ILE A 178 13.24 0.81 -9.43
CA ILE A 178 13.67 2.20 -9.40
C ILE A 178 12.55 3.07 -9.98
N VAL A 179 12.11 4.05 -9.20
CA VAL A 179 11.20 5.10 -9.65
C VAL A 179 12.04 6.34 -9.93
N ALA A 180 12.13 6.75 -11.19
CA ALA A 180 12.88 7.93 -11.63
C ALA A 180 12.13 9.25 -11.29
N SER A 181 11.89 9.48 -10.01
CA SER A 181 11.04 10.57 -9.48
C SER A 181 11.76 11.91 -9.31
N GLY A 182 13.10 11.91 -9.25
CA GLY A 182 13.85 12.96 -8.57
C GLY A 182 13.73 12.83 -7.05
N GLN A 183 14.39 13.74 -6.33
CA GLN A 183 14.32 13.85 -4.87
C GLN A 183 12.89 14.12 -4.37
N THR A 184 12.52 13.48 -3.26
CA THR A 184 11.25 13.62 -2.53
C THR A 184 11.43 13.90 -1.03
N LEU A 185 12.63 14.34 -0.63
CA LEU A 185 13.07 14.74 0.71
C LEU A 185 13.15 13.62 1.75
N LEU A 186 12.05 12.92 2.03
CA LEU A 186 12.02 11.79 2.99
C LEU A 186 11.63 10.46 2.34
N GLY A 187 11.32 10.45 1.05
CA GLY A 187 10.95 9.25 0.32
C GLY A 187 9.45 9.03 0.22
N ILE A 188 9.07 7.83 -0.25
CA ILE A 188 7.68 7.41 -0.36
C ILE A 188 7.25 6.77 0.96
N GLN A 189 6.07 7.13 1.42
CA GLN A 189 5.56 6.77 2.74
C GLN A 189 4.27 5.99 2.70
N THR A 190 3.49 6.16 1.63
CA THR A 190 2.22 5.45 1.47
C THR A 190 2.13 4.91 0.06
N ALA A 191 1.47 3.78 -0.11
CA ALA A 191 1.37 3.11 -1.42
C ALA A 191 0.05 2.37 -1.59
N THR A 192 -0.68 2.66 -2.67
CA THR A 192 -1.79 1.81 -3.11
C THR A 192 -1.76 1.60 -4.62
N PHE A 193 -2.23 0.44 -5.07
CA PHE A 193 -2.42 0.14 -6.47
C PHE A 193 -3.89 0.28 -6.87
N ALA A 194 -4.17 1.22 -7.76
CA ALA A 194 -5.51 1.47 -8.29
C ALA A 194 -5.44 2.04 -9.70
N HIS A 195 -6.44 1.75 -10.52
CA HIS A 195 -6.54 2.28 -11.90
C HIS A 195 -5.34 1.93 -12.78
N ASP A 196 -4.85 0.70 -12.63
CA ASP A 196 -3.66 0.13 -13.31
C ASP A 196 -2.37 0.93 -13.05
N ARG A 197 -2.29 1.58 -11.88
CA ARG A 197 -1.24 2.50 -11.49
C ARG A 197 -0.92 2.38 -10.01
N TRP A 198 0.30 2.75 -9.66
CA TRP A 198 0.67 3.00 -8.28
C TRP A 198 0.48 4.47 -7.93
N TRP A 199 -0.08 4.71 -6.75
CA TRP A 199 -0.20 6.01 -6.13
C TRP A 199 0.66 6.04 -4.88
N PHE A 200 1.58 7.00 -4.83
CA PHE A 200 2.58 7.09 -3.78
C PHE A 200 2.52 8.45 -3.08
N GLY A 201 2.27 8.46 -1.77
CA GLY A 201 2.38 9.68 -0.97
C GLY A 201 3.81 9.85 -0.46
N CYS A 202 4.40 11.03 -0.68
CA CYS A 202 5.75 11.34 -0.21
C CYS A 202 5.72 12.31 0.96
N TYR A 203 6.44 12.01 2.05
CA TYR A 203 6.65 12.99 3.11
C TYR A 203 7.58 14.08 2.59
N GLY A 204 7.16 15.33 2.71
CA GLY A 204 8.01 16.45 2.34
C GLY A 204 7.38 17.81 2.57
N SER A 205 8.15 18.84 2.27
CA SER A 205 7.67 20.22 2.14
C SER A 205 8.18 20.76 0.81
N PRO A 206 7.37 20.75 -0.26
CA PRO A 206 5.95 20.35 -0.29
C PRO A 206 5.75 18.82 -0.14
N ALA A 207 4.60 18.42 0.41
CA ALA A 207 4.13 17.04 0.33
C ALA A 207 3.53 16.81 -1.07
N GLU A 208 3.83 15.66 -1.66
CA GLU A 208 3.52 15.38 -3.06
C GLU A 208 3.03 13.95 -3.25
N THR A 209 2.25 13.76 -4.32
CA THR A 209 1.81 12.45 -4.81
C THR A 209 2.56 12.11 -6.08
N LEU A 210 3.23 10.97 -6.11
CA LEU A 210 3.76 10.38 -7.34
C LEU A 210 2.78 9.35 -7.89
N VAL A 211 2.72 9.26 -9.21
CA VAL A 211 1.93 8.25 -9.92
C VAL A 211 2.83 7.54 -10.90
N THR A 212 2.81 6.22 -10.89
CA THR A 212 3.53 5.39 -11.86
C THR A 212 2.59 4.38 -12.53
N ASP A 213 3.00 3.80 -13.64
CA ASP A 213 2.37 2.58 -14.15
C ASP A 213 2.71 1.38 -13.24
N ALA A 214 2.16 0.21 -13.55
CA ALA A 214 2.42 -1.04 -12.84
C ALA A 214 3.90 -1.49 -12.87
N ASN A 215 4.72 -0.95 -13.78
CA ASN A 215 6.15 -1.22 -13.91
C ASN A 215 7.02 -0.11 -13.32
N PHE A 216 6.43 0.78 -12.50
CA PHE A 216 7.12 1.87 -11.81
C PHE A 216 7.68 2.97 -12.73
N LYS A 217 7.20 3.05 -13.97
CA LYS A 217 7.49 4.19 -14.84
C LYS A 217 6.67 5.39 -14.41
N MET A 218 7.34 6.52 -14.17
CA MET A 218 6.68 7.78 -13.81
C MET A 218 5.61 8.19 -14.83
N ILE A 219 4.42 8.48 -14.33
CA ILE A 219 3.29 9.05 -15.06
C ILE A 219 3.07 10.50 -14.65
N GLY A 220 3.15 10.81 -13.35
CA GLY A 220 2.87 12.14 -12.83
C GLY A 220 3.44 12.40 -11.44
N ARG A 221 3.59 13.69 -11.13
CA ARG A 221 4.01 14.22 -9.82
C ARG A 221 3.15 15.44 -9.53
N TYR A 222 2.42 15.39 -8.42
CA TYR A 222 1.39 16.36 -8.10
C TYR A 222 1.59 16.94 -6.71
N LYS A 223 1.31 18.24 -6.56
CA LYS A 223 1.29 18.93 -5.26
C LYS A 223 -0.01 18.63 -4.53
N PHE A 224 -0.19 17.36 -4.21
CA PHE A 224 -1.30 16.82 -3.44
C PHE A 224 -0.70 15.98 -2.31
N ASN A 225 -1.27 16.08 -1.10
CA ASN A 225 -0.75 15.35 0.05
C ASN A 225 -1.60 14.10 0.30
N CYS A 226 -0.99 12.93 0.12
CA CYS A 226 -1.52 11.65 0.58
C CYS A 226 -0.47 10.86 1.40
N SER A 227 0.52 11.54 1.97
CA SER A 227 1.64 10.92 2.70
C SER A 227 1.26 10.36 4.08
N LEU A 228 0.01 10.55 4.52
CA LEU A 228 -0.51 10.01 5.79
C LEU A 228 -1.44 8.81 5.59
N GLY A 229 -1.69 8.43 4.34
CA GLY A 229 -2.47 7.26 3.95
C GLY A 229 -3.15 7.46 2.61
N ILE A 230 -3.14 6.41 1.79
CA ILE A 230 -3.91 6.33 0.55
C ILE A 230 -4.34 4.88 0.33
N GLU A 231 -5.62 4.64 0.09
CA GLU A 231 -6.15 3.28 -0.05
C GLU A 231 -7.19 3.23 -1.17
N LYS A 232 -7.25 2.12 -1.90
CA LYS A 232 -8.27 1.87 -2.90
C LYS A 232 -9.57 1.46 -2.23
N LEU A 233 -10.68 2.05 -2.67
CA LEU A 233 -12.01 1.59 -2.32
C LEU A 233 -12.62 0.65 -3.38
N PRO A 234 -13.57 -0.21 -2.97
CA PRO A 234 -14.50 -0.82 -3.89
C PRO A 234 -15.13 0.22 -4.84
N GLY A 235 -15.37 -0.15 -6.09
CA GLY A 235 -15.91 0.79 -7.11
C GLY A 235 -14.87 1.72 -7.75
N GLY A 236 -13.62 1.70 -7.30
CA GLY A 236 -12.51 2.41 -7.93
C GLY A 236 -12.35 3.85 -7.51
N GLU A 237 -12.86 4.23 -6.34
CA GLU A 237 -12.45 5.46 -5.68
C GLU A 237 -11.23 5.22 -4.78
N LEU A 238 -10.72 6.28 -4.17
CA LEU A 238 -9.60 6.23 -3.22
C LEU A 238 -10.04 6.85 -1.89
N LEU A 239 -9.41 6.43 -0.81
CA LEU A 239 -9.35 7.17 0.45
C LEU A 239 -8.01 7.89 0.52
N VAL A 240 -8.05 9.11 1.02
CA VAL A 240 -6.86 9.89 1.37
C VAL A 240 -6.95 10.26 2.83
N ALA A 241 -5.89 9.97 3.58
CA ALA A 241 -5.80 10.32 4.98
C ALA A 241 -5.17 11.70 5.20
N SER A 242 -5.62 12.34 6.27
CA SER A 242 -5.06 13.56 6.82
C SER A 242 -5.04 13.47 8.34
N GLY A 243 -4.22 14.30 8.99
CA GLY A 243 -4.11 14.31 10.44
C GLY A 243 -3.61 15.65 10.96
N ARG A 244 -3.89 15.93 12.23
CA ARG A 244 -3.46 17.16 12.89
C ARG A 244 -2.93 16.84 14.28
N CYS A 245 -1.76 17.37 14.60
CA CYS A 245 -1.19 17.29 15.94
C CYS A 245 -1.37 18.60 16.69
N VAL A 246 -1.84 18.51 17.93
CA VAL A 246 -1.96 19.63 18.87
C VAL A 246 -1.13 19.31 20.11
N LYS A 247 -0.18 20.20 20.44
CA LYS A 247 0.71 20.04 21.59
C LYS A 247 -0.12 19.90 22.88
N GLY A 248 0.12 18.81 23.62
CA GLY A 248 -0.59 18.51 24.86
C GLY A 248 -1.93 17.80 24.69
N THR A 249 -2.44 17.64 23.45
CA THR A 249 -3.68 16.90 23.15
C THR A 249 -3.41 15.60 22.40
N GLY A 250 -2.39 15.56 21.54
CA GLY A 250 -2.08 14.42 20.68
C GLY A 250 -2.41 14.72 19.21
N CYS A 251 -2.48 13.67 18.42
CA CYS A 251 -2.72 13.74 16.98
C CYS A 251 -4.00 12.99 16.59
N THR A 252 -4.76 13.57 15.66
CA THR A 252 -5.98 12.98 15.12
C THR A 252 -5.75 12.42 13.72
N GLY A 253 -6.65 11.53 13.28
CA GLY A 253 -6.69 11.01 11.92
C GLY A 253 -8.06 11.26 11.27
N ARG A 254 -8.07 11.44 9.95
CA ARG A 254 -9.26 11.59 9.13
C ARG A 254 -9.02 10.95 7.78
N VAL A 255 -9.99 10.25 7.23
CA VAL A 255 -10.02 9.86 5.82
C VAL A 255 -11.06 10.66 5.05
N THR A 256 -10.81 10.91 3.77
CA THR A 256 -11.74 11.55 2.85
C THR A 256 -11.69 10.83 1.52
N ARG A 257 -12.86 10.57 0.93
CA ARG A 257 -12.96 9.96 -0.40
C ARG A 257 -12.36 10.89 -1.46
N ALA A 258 -11.72 10.29 -2.44
CA ALA A 258 -11.04 10.97 -3.54
C ALA A 258 -11.21 10.20 -4.85
N VAL A 259 -11.06 10.91 -5.96
CA VAL A 259 -11.00 10.35 -7.30
C VAL A 259 -9.74 10.83 -8.02
N PRO A 260 -9.21 10.05 -8.99
CA PRO A 260 -8.19 10.55 -9.89
C PRO A 260 -8.62 11.85 -10.59
N ASP A 261 -7.70 12.79 -10.67
CA ASP A 261 -7.86 14.06 -11.40
C ASP A 261 -6.63 14.30 -12.27
N ALA A 262 -6.84 14.61 -13.55
CA ALA A 262 -5.74 14.75 -14.50
C ALA A 262 -4.81 15.94 -14.18
N THR A 263 -5.31 16.95 -13.48
CA THR A 263 -4.59 18.20 -13.19
C THR A 263 -3.91 18.14 -11.82
N THR A 264 -4.64 17.68 -10.81
CA THR A 264 -4.17 17.67 -9.42
C THR A 264 -3.71 16.30 -8.93
N GLY A 265 -3.78 15.27 -9.79
CA GLY A 265 -3.52 13.88 -9.44
C GLY A 265 -4.72 13.26 -8.75
N LEU A 266 -5.16 13.87 -7.67
CA LEU A 266 -6.34 13.49 -6.89
C LEU A 266 -7.24 14.70 -6.63
N LYS A 267 -8.54 14.45 -6.54
CA LYS A 267 -9.54 15.41 -6.10
C LYS A 267 -10.39 14.79 -5.00
N LEU A 268 -10.44 15.46 -3.85
CA LEU A 268 -11.32 15.08 -2.75
C LEU A 268 -12.79 15.24 -3.17
N ILE A 269 -13.61 14.24 -2.89
CA ILE A 269 -15.05 14.31 -3.07
C ILE A 269 -15.59 15.19 -1.94
N GLN A 270 -16.09 16.38 -2.28
CA GLN A 270 -16.62 17.30 -1.29
C GLN A 270 -17.82 16.68 -0.58
N THR A 271 -17.82 16.75 0.75
CA THR A 271 -19.03 16.59 1.55
C THR A 271 -19.97 17.74 1.22
N LYS A 272 -21.16 17.44 0.69
CA LYS A 272 -22.29 18.37 0.72
C LYS A 272 -22.78 18.53 2.15
#